data_AF-A0A8T5VTX8-F1
#
_entry.id   AF-A0A8T5VTX8-F1
#
_cell.length_a   1.000
_cell.length_b   1.000
_cell.length_c   1.000
_cell.angle_alpha   90.00
_cell.angle_beta   90.00
_cell.angle_gamma   90.00
#
_symmetry.space_group_name_H-M   'P 1'
#
loop_
_entity.id
_entity.type
_entity.pdbx_description
1 polymer ?
#
loop_
_entity_poly.entity_id
_entity_poly.type
_entity_poly.pdbx_seq_one_letter_code
_entity_poly.pdbx_strand_id
1 'polypeptide(L)' 'MSKPRGQPTPEEIKEKQDLDDALEEGLEETFPGSDPVNVTQPAPSRQDGHVKRSD' A
#
# COMPACT_ATOMS: atom_id res chain seq x y z
N MET A 1 19.49 -18.06 -0.81
CA MET A 1 18.54 -19.19 -0.80
C MET A 1 18.10 -19.41 0.63
N SER A 2 16.88 -18.99 1.00
CA SER A 2 16.33 -19.33 2.33
C SER A 2 16.07 -20.83 2.39
N LYS A 3 16.48 -21.48 3.48
CA LYS A 3 16.19 -22.89 3.74
C LYS A 3 14.67 -23.08 3.86
N PRO A 4 14.09 -24.21 3.41
CA PRO A 4 12.67 -24.48 3.64
C PRO A 4 12.44 -24.58 5.15
N ARG A 5 11.60 -23.70 5.69
CA ARG A 5 11.18 -23.77 7.09
C ARG A 5 10.24 -24.95 7.25
N GLY A 6 10.42 -25.73 8.32
CA GLY A 6 9.48 -26.79 8.72
C GLY A 6 8.17 -26.20 9.23
N GLN A 7 7.28 -27.03 9.78
CA GLN A 7 6.06 -26.51 10.41
C GLN A 7 6.42 -25.54 11.56
N PRO A 8 5.73 -24.39 11.65
CA PRO A 8 5.95 -23.45 12.72
C PRO A 8 5.48 -24.04 14.05
N THR A 9 6.25 -23.76 15.08
CA THR A 9 5.89 -24.02 16.47
C THR A 9 4.75 -23.11 16.92
N PRO A 10 4.00 -23.48 17.96
CA PRO A 10 2.96 -22.61 18.52
C PRO A 10 3.45 -21.22 18.95
N GLU A 11 4.71 -21.11 19.39
CA GLU A 11 5.32 -19.83 19.75
C GLU A 11 5.56 -18.94 18.52
N GLU A 12 6.07 -19.51 17.42
CA GLU A 12 6.28 -18.78 16.16
C GLU A 12 4.95 -18.32 15.54
N ILE A 13 3.87 -19.08 15.72
CA ILE A 13 2.53 -18.66 15.27
C ILE A 13 2.08 -17.43 16.05
N LYS A 14 2.27 -17.43 17.37
CA LYS A 14 1.91 -16.30 18.22
C LYS A 14 2.74 -15.05 17.88
N GLU A 15 4.06 -15.20 17.77
CA GLU A 15 4.95 -14.10 17.39
C GLU A 15 4.55 -13.51 16.03
N LYS A 16 4.20 -14.35 15.06
CA LYS A 16 3.71 -13.89 13.76
C LYS A 16 2.41 -13.09 13.89
N GLN A 17 1.47 -13.51 14.72
CA GLN A 17 0.22 -12.78 14.96
C GLN A 17 0.49 -11.41 15.58
N ASP A 18 1.31 -11.36 16.62
CA ASP A 18 1.68 -10.10 17.29
C ASP A 18 2.37 -9.12 16.31
N LEU A 19 3.20 -9.64 15.40
CA LEU A 19 3.86 -8.85 14.35
C LEU A 19 2.89 -8.36 13.27
N ASP A 20 1.95 -9.20 12.84
CA ASP A 20 0.95 -8.82 11.84
C ASP A 20 0.05 -7.70 12.37
N ASP A 21 -0.38 -7.79 13.64
CA ASP A 21 -1.22 -6.77 14.28
C ASP A 21 -0.49 -5.41 14.37
N ALA A 22 0.78 -5.42 14.78
CA ALA A 22 1.59 -4.20 14.86
C ALA A 22 1.86 -3.55 13.49
N LEU A 23 1.95 -4.36 12.43
CA LEU A 23 2.09 -3.86 11.06
C LEU A 23 0.80 -3.20 10.58
N GLU A 24 -0.36 -3.81 10.85
CA GLU A 24 -1.66 -3.25 10.47
C GLU A 24 -1.92 -1.92 11.18
N GLU A 25 -1.72 -1.86 12.51
CA GLU A 25 -1.86 -0.63 13.30
C GLU A 25 -1.00 0.51 12.72
N GLY A 26 0.26 0.23 12.39
CA GLY A 26 1.15 1.20 11.78
C GLY A 26 0.71 1.66 10.38
N LEU A 27 0.08 0.79 9.58
CA LEU A 27 -0.43 1.14 8.25
C LEU A 27 -1.71 1.97 8.32
N GLU A 28 -2.61 1.69 9.27
CA GLU A 28 -3.85 2.45 9.48
C GLU A 28 -3.56 3.93 9.80
N GLU A 29 -2.50 4.21 10.56
CA GLU A 29 -2.12 5.59 10.95
C GLU A 29 -1.29 6.33 9.89
N THR A 30 -0.66 5.62 8.95
CA THR A 30 0.33 6.21 8.03
C THR A 30 -0.30 6.79 6.76
N PHE A 31 -1.54 6.42 6.45
CA PHE A 31 -2.22 6.92 5.26
C PHE A 31 -3.41 7.81 5.64
N PRO A 32 -3.32 9.15 5.50
CA PRO A 32 -4.54 9.93 5.33
C PRO A 32 -5.30 9.29 4.18
N GLY A 33 -6.49 8.76 4.45
CA GLY A 33 -7.26 7.93 3.51
C GLY A 33 -7.20 8.54 2.12
N SER A 34 -6.35 7.95 1.26
CA SER A 34 -5.88 8.49 -0.02
C SER A 34 -6.15 9.99 -0.19
N ASP A 35 -5.21 10.87 0.22
CA ASP A 35 -5.22 12.33 0.01
C ASP A 35 -6.26 12.74 -1.05
N PRO A 36 -7.35 13.43 -0.68
CA PRO A 36 -8.54 13.57 -1.51
C PRO A 36 -8.13 13.87 -2.94
N VAL A 37 -8.67 13.11 -3.89
CA VAL A 37 -8.48 13.37 -5.32
C VAL A 37 -8.71 14.86 -5.50
N ASN A 38 -7.67 15.60 -5.87
CA ASN A 38 -7.76 17.05 -6.01
C ASN A 38 -8.84 17.36 -7.08
N VAL A 39 -10.09 17.58 -6.62
CA VAL A 39 -11.27 17.73 -7.50
C VAL A 39 -11.19 19.04 -8.29
N THR A 40 -10.33 19.96 -7.86
CA THR A 40 -10.03 21.19 -8.59
C THR A 40 -8.70 21.07 -9.33
N GLN A 41 -8.60 20.08 -10.22
CA GLN A 41 -7.63 20.24 -11.31
C GLN A 41 -8.02 21.51 -12.07
N PRO A 42 -7.08 22.44 -12.31
CA PRO A 42 -7.37 23.54 -13.21
C PRO A 42 -7.84 22.98 -14.56
N ALA A 43 -8.70 23.71 -15.26
CA ALA A 43 -9.16 23.29 -16.58
C ALA A 43 -7.95 22.89 -17.45
N PRO A 44 -8.02 21.76 -18.18
CA PRO A 44 -6.93 21.32 -19.05
C PRO A 44 -6.39 22.48 -19.89
N SER A 45 -5.09 22.65 -19.83
CA SER A 45 -4.37 23.64 -20.60
C SER A 45 -4.34 23.25 -22.08
N ARG A 46 -4.08 24.21 -22.97
CA ARG A 46 -3.92 23.93 -24.41
C ARG A 46 -2.78 22.96 -24.70
N GLN A 47 -1.82 22.83 -23.78
CA GLN A 47 -0.71 21.89 -23.89
C GLN A 47 -1.14 20.43 -23.66
N ASP A 48 -2.17 20.18 -22.86
CA ASP A 48 -2.59 18.83 -22.45
C ASP A 48 -3.23 18.00 -23.58
N GLY A 49 -3.74 18.65 -24.63
CA GLY A 49 -4.39 18.00 -25.77
C GLY A 49 -3.45 17.22 -26.71
N HIS A 50 -2.14 17.21 -26.48
CA HIS A 50 -1.16 16.60 -27.40
C HIS A 50 -0.77 15.16 -27.03
N VAL A 51 -1.27 14.62 -25.91
CA VAL A 51 -0.96 13.25 -25.49
C VAL A 51 -1.87 12.26 -26.24
N LYS A 52 -1.43 11.79 -27.41
CA LYS A 52 -2.03 10.62 -28.05
C LYS A 52 -1.75 9.40 -27.18
N ARG A 53 -2.76 8.86 -26.51
CA ARG A 53 -2.67 7.52 -25.91
C ARG A 53 -2.75 6.52 -27.06
N SER A 54 -1.68 5.77 -27.27
CA SER A 54 -1.71 4.57 -28.09
C SER A 54 -2.33 3.45 -27.27
N ASP A 55 -3.28 2.71 -27.85
CA ASP A 55 -3.90 1.52 -27.25
C ASP A 55 -2.92 0.35 -27.10
#